data_AF-A0A0D2LGQ1-F1
#
_entry.id   AF-A0A0D2LGQ1-F1
#
_cell.length_a   1.000
_cell.length_b   1.000
_cell.length_c   1.000
_cell.angle_alpha   90.00
_cell.angle_beta   90.00
_cell.angle_gamma   90.00
#
_symmetry.space_group_name_H-M   'P 1'
#
loop_
_entity.id
_entity.type
_entity.pdbx_description
1 polymer ?
#
loop_
_entity_poly.entity_id
_entity_poly.type
_entity_poly.pdbx_seq_one_letter_code
_entity_poly.pdbx_strand_id
1 'polypeptide(L)'
;MGLGKRANQVNIIDFGLAKKYRDPRTHVHIPYVENKNLTGTARYASVNTHLGIEQSRRDDLESLGYVFMYFLRGSLPWQGLQAATKKQKYEKISDKKMRTPFESLCKGFPREFVLYFQNVRSLRFDEKPDYAFLRRMLRDLFAKEGWNWDYVFDW
;
A
#
# COMPACT_ATOMS: atom_id res chain seq x y z
N MET A 1 -7.30 15.30 -6.50
CA MET A 1 -8.42 15.26 -7.46
C MET A 1 -8.11 16.20 -8.63
N GLY A 2 -8.69 15.96 -9.81
CA GLY A 2 -8.66 16.95 -10.89
C GLY A 2 -9.55 18.16 -10.60
N LEU A 3 -9.64 19.09 -11.55
CA LEU A 3 -10.46 20.31 -11.45
C LEU A 3 -11.59 20.32 -12.49
N GLY A 4 -12.68 21.01 -12.18
CA GLY A 4 -13.82 21.18 -13.09
C GLY A 4 -14.37 19.85 -13.60
N LYS A 5 -14.40 19.67 -14.93
CA LYS A 5 -14.88 18.42 -15.58
C LYS A 5 -14.09 17.16 -15.22
N ARG A 6 -12.92 17.29 -14.57
CA ARG A 6 -12.09 16.18 -14.09
C ARG A 6 -12.11 16.05 -12.56
N ALA A 7 -13.08 16.69 -11.89
CA ALA A 7 -13.18 16.66 -10.44
C ALA A 7 -13.30 15.24 -9.86
N ASN A 8 -13.87 14.30 -10.63
CA ASN A 8 -13.96 12.88 -10.26
C ASN A 8 -12.71 12.03 -10.56
N GLN A 9 -11.65 12.63 -11.13
CA GLN A 9 -10.44 11.91 -11.50
C GLN A 9 -9.36 12.01 -10.41
N VAL A 10 -8.94 10.86 -9.89
CA VAL A 10 -7.75 10.74 -9.03
C VAL A 10 -6.51 10.68 -9.93
N ASN A 11 -5.54 11.56 -9.66
CA ASN A 11 -4.24 11.58 -10.36
C ASN A 11 -3.15 11.09 -9.41
N ILE A 12 -2.19 10.33 -9.93
CA ILE A 12 -0.93 10.01 -9.25
C ILE A 12 0.14 10.99 -9.73
N ILE A 13 0.98 11.47 -8.80
CA ILE A 13 2.01 12.48 -9.06
C ILE A 13 3.33 12.05 -8.41
N ASP A 14 4.37 12.84 -8.66
CA ASP A 14 5.71 12.69 -8.10
C ASP A 14 6.37 11.33 -8.42
N PHE A 15 6.97 11.28 -9.60
CA PHE A 15 7.76 10.13 -10.05
C PHE A 15 9.25 10.26 -9.69
N GLY A 16 9.63 11.16 -8.76
CA GLY A 16 11.04 11.39 -8.40
C GLY A 16 11.73 10.19 -7.74
N LEU A 17 10.96 9.30 -7.12
CA LEU A 17 11.43 8.02 -6.57
C LEU A 17 11.05 6.81 -7.43
N ALA A 18 10.40 7.02 -8.58
CA ALA A 18 9.96 5.93 -9.43
C ALA A 18 11.17 5.21 -10.05
N LYS A 19 11.05 3.89 -10.20
CA LYS A 19 12.11 3.06 -10.76
C LYS A 19 11.54 2.06 -11.76
N LYS A 20 12.26 1.82 -12.85
CA LYS A 20 11.95 0.75 -13.79
C LYS A 20 12.16 -0.61 -13.10
N TYR A 21 11.11 -1.42 -13.04
CA TYR A 21 11.14 -2.76 -12.45
C TYR A 21 11.30 -3.90 -13.47
N ARG A 22 11.19 -3.60 -14.77
CA ARG A 22 11.38 -4.58 -15.85
C ARG A 22 11.87 -3.92 -17.13
N ASP A 23 12.50 -4.71 -17.99
CA ASP A 23 12.81 -4.27 -19.35
C ASP A 23 11.52 -4.03 -20.17
N PRO A 24 11.39 -2.92 -20.93
CA PRO A 24 10.17 -2.59 -21.65
C PRO A 24 9.96 -3.44 -22.92
N ARG A 25 10.98 -4.13 -23.43
CA ARG A 25 10.90 -4.97 -24.63
C ARG A 25 10.76 -6.44 -24.28
N THR A 26 11.62 -6.94 -23.40
CA THR A 26 11.65 -8.36 -23.03
C THR A 26 10.75 -8.70 -21.85
N HIS A 27 10.29 -7.68 -21.12
CA HIS A 27 9.54 -7.82 -19.87
C HIS A 27 10.27 -8.59 -18.76
N VAL A 28 11.57 -8.83 -18.89
CA VAL A 28 12.41 -9.42 -17.84
C VAL A 28 12.40 -8.52 -16.62
N HIS A 29 12.04 -9.10 -15.47
CA HIS A 29 11.98 -8.41 -14.19
C HIS A 29 13.39 -8.10 -13.66
N ILE A 30 13.54 -7.02 -12.90
CA ILE A 30 14.78 -6.77 -12.14
C ILE A 30 15.04 -7.94 -11.17
N PRO A 31 16.31 -8.26 -10.85
CA PRO A 31 16.63 -9.30 -9.89
C PRO A 31 16.23 -8.90 -8.47
N TYR A 32 16.03 -9.90 -7.63
CA TYR A 32 15.85 -9.70 -6.19
C TYR A 32 17.17 -9.21 -5.56
N VAL A 33 17.09 -8.16 -4.74
CA VAL A 33 18.26 -7.53 -4.10
C VAL A 33 17.89 -7.14 -2.67
N GLU A 34 18.81 -7.37 -1.74
CA GLU A 34 18.68 -6.98 -0.32
C GLU A 34 19.64 -5.83 0.03
N ASN A 35 19.70 -5.45 1.31
CA ASN A 35 20.57 -4.38 1.83
C ASN A 35 20.32 -3.01 1.18
N LYS A 36 19.08 -2.72 0.79
CA LYS A 36 18.64 -1.42 0.30
C LYS A 36 18.37 -0.46 1.44
N ASN A 37 18.65 0.82 1.19
CA ASN A 37 18.21 1.88 2.07
C ASN A 37 16.69 2.08 1.95
N LEU A 38 16.05 2.41 3.07
CA LEU A 38 14.65 2.81 3.08
C LEU A 38 14.49 4.09 2.27
N THR A 39 13.67 4.04 1.23
CA THR A 39 13.23 5.18 0.42
C THR A 39 11.74 5.45 0.62
N GLY A 40 11.32 6.70 0.47
CA GLY A 40 9.93 7.11 0.62
C GLY A 40 9.50 7.34 2.08
N THR A 41 8.18 7.38 2.31
CA THR A 41 7.61 7.68 3.63
C THR A 41 7.47 6.39 4.46
N ALA A 42 8.27 6.24 5.51
CA ALA A 42 8.28 5.06 6.40
C ALA A 42 6.89 4.64 6.93
N ARG A 43 5.97 5.60 7.10
CA ARG A 43 4.58 5.35 7.50
C ARG A 43 3.86 4.39 6.54
N TYR A 44 4.03 4.58 5.23
CA TYR A 44 3.32 3.81 4.19
C TYR A 44 4.20 2.75 3.53
N ALA A 45 5.53 2.80 3.67
CA ALA A 45 6.44 1.81 3.10
C ALA A 45 6.06 0.36 3.47
N SER A 46 6.18 -0.58 2.53
CA SER A 46 5.95 -2.01 2.80
C SER A 46 6.92 -2.55 3.86
N VAL A 47 6.58 -3.69 4.47
CA VAL A 47 7.51 -4.39 5.38
C VAL A 47 8.80 -4.78 4.66
N ASN A 48 8.74 -5.20 3.39
CA ASN A 48 9.93 -5.54 2.61
C ASN A 48 10.88 -4.34 2.48
N THR A 49 10.35 -3.13 2.24
CA THR A 49 11.16 -1.91 2.18
C THR A 49 11.85 -1.62 3.51
N HIS A 50 11.21 -1.89 4.65
CA HIS A 50 11.85 -1.77 5.97
C HIS A 50 12.94 -2.81 6.19
N LEU A 51 12.79 -4.01 5.61
CA LEU A 51 13.79 -5.09 5.65
C LEU A 51 14.92 -4.90 4.63
N GLY A 52 14.95 -3.78 3.90
CA GLY A 52 15.99 -3.48 2.92
C GLY A 52 15.91 -4.34 1.65
N ILE A 53 14.74 -4.89 1.34
CA ILE A 53 14.49 -5.62 0.09
C ILE A 53 14.14 -4.60 -1.01
N GLU A 54 14.66 -4.81 -2.21
CA GLU A 54 14.31 -4.01 -3.39
C GLU A 54 12.79 -4.01 -3.61
N GLN A 55 12.25 -2.84 -3.96
CA GLN A 55 10.82 -2.68 -4.17
C GLN A 55 10.39 -3.21 -5.53
N SER A 56 9.17 -3.74 -5.56
CA SER A 56 8.50 -4.25 -6.75
C SER A 56 7.02 -3.87 -6.73
N ARG A 57 6.24 -4.39 -7.68
CA ARG A 57 4.80 -4.12 -7.80
C ARG A 57 4.00 -4.41 -6.52
N ARG A 58 4.39 -5.43 -5.74
CA ARG A 58 3.67 -5.80 -4.51
C ARG A 58 3.81 -4.74 -3.41
N ASP A 59 4.92 -4.02 -3.39
CA ASP A 59 5.25 -3.06 -2.36
C ASP A 59 4.44 -1.77 -2.50
N ASP A 60 4.16 -1.35 -3.74
CA ASP A 60 3.21 -0.27 -4.04
C ASP A 60 1.79 -0.61 -3.58
N LEU A 61 1.35 -1.85 -3.83
CA LEU A 61 0.01 -2.30 -3.42
C LEU A 61 -0.12 -2.41 -1.91
N GLU A 62 0.92 -2.86 -1.21
CA GLU A 62 0.90 -2.92 0.25
C GLU A 62 0.83 -1.51 0.85
N SER A 63 1.61 -0.59 0.28
CA SER A 63 1.59 0.82 0.66
C SER A 63 0.22 1.45 0.45
N LEU A 64 -0.44 1.15 -0.67
CA LEU A 64 -1.81 1.57 -0.94
C LEU A 64 -2.81 1.02 0.10
N GLY A 65 -2.66 -0.23 0.51
CA GLY A 65 -3.46 -0.82 1.59
C GLY A 65 -3.32 -0.03 2.90
N TYR A 66 -2.09 0.36 3.26
CA TYR A 66 -1.87 1.20 4.43
C TYR A 66 -2.48 2.60 4.29
N VAL A 67 -2.53 3.17 3.09
CA VAL A 67 -3.24 4.43 2.82
C VAL A 67 -4.75 4.26 2.99
N PHE A 68 -5.35 3.17 2.51
CA PHE A 68 -6.78 2.88 2.76
C PHE A 68 -7.08 2.82 4.26
N MET A 69 -6.27 2.07 5.02
CA MET A 69 -6.47 1.99 6.47
C MET A 69 -6.22 3.32 7.17
N TYR A 70 -5.32 4.15 6.66
CA TYR A 70 -5.11 5.50 7.19
C TYR A 70 -6.36 6.38 6.98
N PHE A 71 -6.99 6.36 5.80
CA PHE A 71 -8.23 7.10 5.56
C PHE A 71 -9.37 6.61 6.46
N LEU A 72 -9.56 5.29 6.56
CA LEU A 72 -10.65 4.70 7.34
C LEU A 72 -10.49 4.91 8.86
N ARG A 73 -9.26 4.90 9.37
CA ARG A 73 -8.98 4.97 10.82
C ARG A 73 -8.59 6.36 11.30
N GLY A 74 -8.27 7.28 10.40
CA GLY A 74 -7.60 8.55 10.67
C GLY A 74 -6.12 8.44 11.11
N SER A 75 -5.68 7.25 11.56
CA SER A 75 -4.30 6.98 11.95
C SER A 75 -3.92 5.49 11.87
N LEU A 76 -2.62 5.23 11.71
CA LEU A 76 -2.01 3.91 11.71
C LEU A 76 -1.33 3.60 13.06
N PRO A 77 -1.35 2.35 13.54
CA PRO A 77 -0.84 1.97 14.87
C PRO A 77 0.66 2.23 15.12
N TRP A 78 1.42 2.53 14.08
CA TRP A 78 2.86 2.84 14.11
C TRP A 78 3.16 4.34 13.97
N GLN A 79 2.15 5.22 14.08
CA GLN A 79 2.35 6.66 14.16
C GLN A 79 2.74 7.10 15.58
N GLY A 80 3.44 8.23 15.69
CA GLY A 80 3.78 8.86 16.99
C GLY A 80 4.87 8.17 17.80
N LEU A 81 5.49 7.10 17.29
CA LEU A 81 6.57 6.39 17.98
C LEU A 81 7.79 7.28 18.18
N GLN A 82 8.24 7.38 19.43
CA GLN A 82 9.41 8.15 19.85
C GLN A 82 10.69 7.32 19.71
N ALA A 83 11.76 7.93 19.23
CA ALA A 83 13.09 7.31 19.10
C ALA A 83 14.18 8.40 19.11
N ALA A 84 15.38 8.06 19.57
CA ALA A 84 16.48 9.01 19.65
C ALA A 84 17.08 9.32 18.26
N THR A 85 17.03 8.36 17.34
CA THR A 85 17.54 8.54 15.97
C THR A 85 16.50 8.17 14.91
N LYS A 86 16.68 8.69 13.69
CA LYS A 86 15.85 8.35 12.53
C LYS A 86 15.89 6.85 12.22
N LYS A 87 17.07 6.22 12.34
CA LYS A 87 17.24 4.77 12.15
C LYS A 87 16.40 3.97 13.16
N GLN A 88 16.53 4.29 14.44
CA GLN A 88 15.73 3.66 15.49
C GLN A 88 14.22 3.90 15.30
N LYS A 89 13.84 5.08 14.80
CA LYS A 89 12.42 5.37 14.48
C LYS A 89 11.89 4.43 13.40
N TYR A 90 12.69 4.16 12.37
CA TYR A 90 12.32 3.25 11.28
C TYR A 90 12.26 1.80 11.76
N GLU A 91 13.23 1.36 12.57
CA GLU A 91 13.20 0.04 13.22
C GLU A 91 11.93 -0.14 14.07
N LYS A 92 11.58 0.83 14.91
CA LYS A 92 10.35 0.76 15.72
C LYS A 92 9.07 0.71 14.87
N ILE A 93 9.02 1.46 13.77
CA ILE A 93 7.89 1.42 12.83
C ILE A 93 7.81 0.04 12.17
N SER A 94 8.94 -0.48 11.69
CA SER A 94 9.04 -1.81 11.09
C SER A 94 8.54 -2.89 12.04
N ASP A 95 9.06 -2.91 13.27
CA ASP A 95 8.69 -3.86 14.32
C ASP A 95 7.19 -3.79 14.61
N LYS A 96 6.64 -2.58 14.74
CA LYS A 96 5.21 -2.39 15.00
C LYS A 96 4.37 -2.88 13.83
N LYS A 97 4.79 -2.68 12.57
CA LYS A 97 4.10 -3.21 11.38
C LYS A 97 4.10 -4.74 11.38
N MET A 98 5.26 -5.36 11.57
CA MET A 98 5.40 -6.83 11.56
C MET A 98 4.60 -7.50 12.69
N ARG A 99 4.54 -6.86 13.86
CA ARG A 99 3.81 -7.38 15.03
C ARG A 99 2.32 -7.05 15.06
N THR A 100 1.80 -6.29 14.09
CA THR A 100 0.37 -5.97 14.02
C THR A 100 -0.29 -6.89 12.99
N PRO A 101 -1.05 -7.92 13.40
CA PRO A 101 -1.80 -8.76 12.47
C PRO A 101 -2.77 -7.93 11.65
N PHE A 102 -3.05 -8.33 10.40
CA PHE A 102 -3.95 -7.59 9.53
C PHE A 102 -5.38 -7.57 10.08
N GLU A 103 -5.80 -8.61 10.78
CA GLU A 103 -7.08 -8.70 11.49
C GLU A 103 -7.18 -7.64 12.60
N SER A 104 -6.06 -7.36 13.28
CA SER A 104 -5.98 -6.28 14.28
C SER A 104 -5.95 -4.90 13.62
N LEU A 105 -5.19 -4.74 12.54
CA LEU A 105 -5.11 -3.49 11.78
C LEU A 105 -6.48 -3.09 11.21
N CYS A 106 -7.22 -4.05 10.66
CA CYS A 106 -8.50 -3.86 10.01
C CYS A 106 -9.70 -4.11 10.94
N LYS A 107 -9.47 -4.29 12.25
CA LYS A 107 -10.55 -4.50 13.22
C LYS A 107 -11.57 -3.36 13.16
N GLY A 108 -12.84 -3.71 13.00
CA GLY A 108 -13.95 -2.75 12.89
C GLY A 108 -14.26 -2.30 11.46
N PHE A 109 -13.54 -2.81 10.45
CA PHE A 109 -13.75 -2.50 9.03
C PHE A 109 -14.09 -3.77 8.24
N PRO A 110 -14.62 -3.65 7.01
CA PRO A 110 -14.95 -4.80 6.17
C PRO A 110 -13.78 -5.77 5.99
N ARG A 111 -14.08 -7.08 5.97
CA ARG A 111 -13.08 -8.16 5.89
C ARG A 111 -12.22 -8.10 4.62
N GLU A 112 -12.74 -7.47 3.58
CA GLU A 112 -12.09 -7.30 2.28
C GLU A 112 -10.75 -6.54 2.44
N PHE A 113 -10.60 -5.67 3.44
CA PHE A 113 -9.31 -5.05 3.74
C PHE A 113 -8.28 -6.04 4.28
N VAL A 114 -8.70 -7.00 5.12
CA VAL A 114 -7.80 -8.10 5.56
C VAL A 114 -7.41 -8.96 4.36
N LEU A 115 -8.39 -9.34 3.53
CA LEU A 115 -8.15 -10.15 2.33
C LEU A 115 -7.22 -9.45 1.33
N TYR A 116 -7.37 -8.13 1.17
CA TYR A 116 -6.47 -7.31 0.36
C TYR A 116 -5.02 -7.45 0.84
N PHE A 117 -4.76 -7.24 2.14
CA PHE A 117 -3.40 -7.34 2.67
C PHE A 117 -2.85 -8.76 2.59
N GLN A 118 -3.65 -9.78 2.90
CA GLN A 118 -3.23 -11.18 2.80
C GLN A 118 -2.86 -11.56 1.36
N ASN A 119 -3.67 -11.12 0.38
CA ASN A 119 -3.37 -11.34 -1.05
C ASN A 119 -2.10 -10.60 -1.49
N VAL A 120 -1.93 -9.35 -1.09
CA VAL A 120 -0.75 -8.56 -1.48
C VAL A 120 0.52 -9.08 -0.82
N ARG A 121 0.46 -9.46 0.47
CA ARG A 121 1.63 -9.95 1.21
C ARG A 121 2.09 -11.33 0.74
N SER A 122 1.22 -12.13 0.13
CA SER A 122 1.58 -13.44 -0.42
C SER A 122 2.23 -13.39 -1.80
N LEU A 123 2.23 -12.22 -2.47
CA LEU A 123 2.84 -12.06 -3.78
C LEU A 123 4.35 -12.28 -3.74
N ARG A 124 4.87 -13.06 -4.68
CA ARG A 124 6.32 -13.15 -4.92
C ARG A 124 6.85 -11.82 -5.49
N PHE A 125 8.16 -11.61 -5.39
CA PHE A 125 8.81 -10.36 -5.80
C PHE A 125 8.58 -10.00 -7.27
N ASP A 126 8.60 -11.00 -8.15
CA ASP A 126 8.43 -10.88 -9.59
C ASP A 126 7.02 -11.24 -10.07
N GLU A 127 6.09 -11.52 -9.15
CA GLU A 127 4.73 -11.90 -9.48
C GLU A 127 3.94 -10.71 -10.03
N LYS A 128 3.12 -10.97 -11.05
CA LYS A 128 2.16 -9.99 -11.55
C LYS A 128 0.94 -10.02 -10.63
N PRO A 129 0.62 -8.94 -9.90
CA PRO A 129 -0.59 -8.89 -9.09
C PRO A 129 -1.85 -9.05 -9.95
N ASP A 130 -2.86 -9.73 -9.43
CA ASP A 130 -4.19 -9.72 -10.03
C ASP A 130 -4.94 -8.44 -9.64
N TYR A 131 -4.61 -7.36 -10.34
CA TYR A 131 -5.26 -6.07 -10.12
C TYR A 131 -6.78 -6.10 -10.36
N ALA A 132 -7.27 -7.00 -11.21
CA ALA A 132 -8.69 -7.11 -11.51
C ALA A 132 -9.43 -7.71 -10.31
N PHE A 133 -8.87 -8.75 -9.70
CA PHE A 133 -9.37 -9.33 -8.45
C PHE A 133 -9.44 -8.29 -7.32
N LEU A 134 -8.35 -7.57 -7.07
CA LEU A 134 -8.32 -6.55 -6.00
C LEU A 134 -9.37 -5.46 -6.19
N ARG A 135 -9.54 -4.97 -7.42
CA ARG A 135 -10.59 -3.97 -7.75
C ARG A 135 -11.99 -4.56 -7.62
N ARG A 136 -12.21 -5.77 -8.12
CA ARG A 136 -13.52 -6.44 -8.05
C ARG A 136 -13.95 -6.62 -6.59
N MET A 137 -13.05 -7.09 -5.73
CA MET A 137 -13.31 -7.26 -4.30
C MET A 137 -13.85 -5.97 -3.65
N LEU A 138 -13.22 -4.82 -3.91
CA LEU A 138 -13.67 -3.55 -3.35
C LEU A 138 -14.97 -3.05 -3.99
N ARG A 139 -15.21 -3.32 -5.28
CA ARG A 139 -16.47 -2.98 -5.97
C ARG A 139 -17.64 -3.81 -5.48
N ASP A 140 -17.42 -5.10 -5.24
CA ASP A 140 -18.45 -6.01 -4.73
C ASP A 140 -18.85 -5.59 -3.30
N LEU A 141 -17.87 -5.20 -2.48
CA LEU A 141 -18.13 -4.60 -1.17
C LEU A 141 -18.94 -3.29 -1.30
N PHE A 142 -18.51 -2.38 -2.18
CA PHE A 142 -19.20 -1.11 -2.42
C PHE A 142 -20.68 -1.31 -2.78
N ALA A 143 -20.97 -2.25 -3.68
CA ALA A 143 -22.34 -2.60 -4.07
C ALA A 143 -23.12 -3.28 -2.93
N LYS A 144 -22.46 -4.17 -2.17
CA LYS A 144 -23.07 -4.86 -1.02
C LYS A 144 -23.51 -3.89 0.09
N GLU A 145 -22.74 -2.83 0.32
CA GLU A 145 -23.07 -1.77 1.28
C GLU A 145 -24.14 -0.80 0.75
N GLY A 146 -24.64 -1.00 -0.48
CA GLY A 146 -25.74 -0.23 -1.05
C GLY A 146 -25.34 1.12 -1.65
N TRP A 147 -24.04 1.34 -1.91
CA TRP A 147 -23.56 2.61 -2.47
C TRP A 147 -23.77 2.69 -3.99
N ASN A 148 -24.04 3.91 -4.46
CA ASN A 148 -24.17 4.21 -5.89
C ASN A 148 -22.83 4.68 -6.47
N TRP A 149 -22.49 4.19 -7.65
CA TRP A 149 -21.29 4.64 -8.36
C TRP A 149 -21.57 5.96 -9.11
N ASP A 150 -21.75 7.04 -8.35
CA ASP A 150 -22.14 8.36 -8.85
C ASP A 150 -20.98 9.38 -8.93
N TYR A 151 -19.80 8.99 -8.44
CA TYR A 151 -18.61 9.83 -8.33
C TYR A 151 -18.76 11.02 -7.37
N VAL A 152 -19.69 10.94 -6.41
CA VAL A 152 -19.81 11.90 -5.31
C VAL A 152 -18.88 11.46 -4.17
N PHE A 153 -17.94 12.32 -3.80
CA PHE A 153 -17.03 12.12 -2.68
C PHE A 153 -17.51 12.95 -1.47
N ASP A 154 -16.89 12.75 -0.29
CA ASP A 154 -17.32 13.44 0.95
C ASP A 154 -17.21 14.97 0.91
N TRP A 155 -16.37 15.52 0.01
CA TRP A 155 -16.15 16.96 -0.20
C TRP A 155 -16.89 17.47 -1.43
#